data_AF-A0A391NVE8-F1
#
_entry.id   AF-A0A391NVE8-F1
#
_cell.length_a   1.000
_cell.length_b   1.000
_cell.length_c   1.000
_cell.angle_alpha   90.00
_cell.angle_beta   90.00
_cell.angle_gamma   90.00
#
_symmetry.space_group_name_H-M   'P 1'
#
loop_
_entity.id
_entity.type
_entity.pdbx_description
1 polymer ?
#
loop_
_entity_poly.entity_id
_entity_poly.type
_entity_poly.pdbx_seq_one_letter_code
_entity_poly.pdbx_strand_id
1 'polypeptide(L)'
;MEASEGTKSPSAQSVGTYMELPPRSGFGTYTYPNGDVYEGEWEGSKPNGYGTYTSHSGGVYRGRFMNGSLNGHATVQWGDGSVYVGDVEDFCASGYGTLTRPDGTVHEGQYSNGVPNGHGWGTVPDGTRIEGEFKDGKPCGRMVATDAMGRVTEVCCGDVKMSFTSIKTEGGRELSEDEVCIG
;
A
#
# COMPACT_ATOMS: atom_id res chain seq x y z
N MET A 1 31.17 61.93 44.46
CA MET A 1 30.53 60.62 44.29
C MET A 1 29.07 60.90 44.07
N GLU A 2 28.53 60.50 42.93
CA GLU A 2 27.11 60.23 42.64
C GLU A 2 27.06 59.86 41.15
N ALA A 3 26.70 58.61 40.88
CA ALA A 3 26.44 58.08 39.56
C ALA A 3 25.00 58.41 39.15
N SER A 4 24.71 58.56 37.86
CA SER A 4 23.34 58.34 37.37
C SER A 4 23.38 57.61 36.03
N GLU A 5 22.55 56.58 36.00
CA GLU A 5 22.58 55.43 35.13
C GLU A 5 21.83 55.70 33.82
N GLY A 6 22.31 55.07 32.75
CA GLY A 6 21.67 55.09 31.45
C GLY A 6 20.32 54.37 31.48
N THR A 7 19.30 55.02 30.91
CA THR A 7 17.99 54.42 30.68
C THR A 7 18.09 53.37 29.57
N LYS A 8 17.94 52.09 29.94
CA LYS A 8 17.82 50.96 29.03
C LYS A 8 16.37 50.90 28.50
N SER A 9 16.20 50.96 27.17
CA SER A 9 14.91 50.78 26.51
C SER A 9 14.26 49.44 26.93
N PRO A 10 12.95 49.39 27.18
CA PRO A 10 12.27 48.12 27.43
C PRO A 10 12.17 47.32 26.13
N SER A 11 12.74 46.12 26.14
CA SER A 11 12.55 45.11 25.10
C SER A 11 11.10 44.62 25.12
N ALA A 12 10.34 44.93 24.08
CA ALA A 12 9.00 44.39 23.87
C ALA A 12 9.09 42.86 23.69
N GLN A 13 8.57 42.12 24.66
CA GLN A 13 8.30 40.69 24.51
C GLN A 13 6.89 40.54 23.95
N SER A 14 6.77 40.22 22.67
CA SER A 14 5.49 39.85 22.05
C SER A 14 5.13 38.44 22.51
N VAL A 15 4.26 38.34 23.52
CA VAL A 15 3.64 37.07 23.90
C VAL A 15 2.47 36.83 22.94
N GLY A 16 2.74 36.22 21.79
CA GLY A 16 1.70 35.81 20.85
C GLY A 16 0.98 34.59 21.41
N THR A 17 -0.27 34.73 21.79
CA THR A 17 -1.17 33.60 22.05
C THR A 17 -1.42 32.88 20.73
N TYR A 18 -0.79 31.71 20.55
CA TYR A 18 -1.15 30.78 19.49
C TYR A 18 -2.60 30.32 19.74
N MET A 19 -3.56 30.84 18.98
CA MET A 19 -4.88 30.21 18.90
C MET A 19 -4.72 28.98 18.01
N GLU A 20 -4.78 27.79 18.61
CA GLU A 20 -4.89 26.57 17.82
C GLU A 20 -6.19 26.64 17.00
N LEU A 21 -6.06 26.52 15.67
CA LEU A 21 -7.23 26.41 14.81
C LEU A 21 -8.04 25.16 15.23
N PRO A 22 -9.38 25.21 15.16
CA PRO A 22 -10.20 24.05 15.46
C PRO A 22 -9.80 22.86 14.57
N PRO A 23 -9.87 21.62 15.09
CA PRO A 23 -9.54 20.44 14.30
C PRO A 23 -10.40 20.33 13.03
N ARG A 24 -9.79 19.87 11.93
CA ARG A 24 -10.56 19.66 10.68
C ARG A 24 -11.55 18.52 10.89
N SER A 25 -12.76 18.74 10.37
CA SER A 25 -13.86 17.78 10.41
C SER A 25 -14.71 17.89 9.14
N GLY A 26 -15.39 16.80 8.77
CA GLY A 26 -16.23 16.74 7.57
C GLY A 26 -15.44 16.41 6.30
N PHE A 27 -16.05 16.60 5.13
CA PHE A 27 -15.40 16.31 3.85
C PHE A 27 -14.48 17.45 3.41
N GLY A 28 -13.30 17.13 2.88
CA GLY A 28 -12.41 18.13 2.33
C GLY A 28 -11.15 17.57 1.68
N THR A 29 -10.43 18.46 1.01
CA THR A 29 -9.16 18.17 0.35
C THR A 29 -8.01 18.80 1.13
N TYR A 30 -6.92 18.05 1.30
CA TYR A 30 -5.67 18.56 1.86
C TYR A 30 -4.49 18.14 0.99
N THR A 31 -3.68 19.13 0.63
CA THR A 31 -2.38 18.91 -0.01
C THR A 31 -1.30 18.96 1.06
N TYR A 32 -0.58 17.87 1.22
CA TYR A 32 0.54 17.75 2.14
C TYR A 32 1.77 18.50 1.60
N PRO A 33 2.73 18.91 2.45
CA PRO A 33 3.93 19.63 2.02
C PRO A 33 4.80 18.85 1.01
N ASN A 34 4.74 17.52 1.02
CA ASN A 34 5.44 16.66 0.07
C ASN A 34 4.73 16.53 -1.29
N GLY A 35 3.56 17.16 -1.46
CA GLY A 35 2.77 17.13 -2.69
C GLY A 35 1.70 16.03 -2.72
N ASP A 36 1.60 15.18 -1.70
CA ASP A 36 0.51 14.22 -1.61
C ASP A 36 -0.83 14.94 -1.43
N VAL A 37 -1.91 14.32 -1.84
CA VAL A 37 -3.26 14.88 -1.73
C VAL A 37 -4.18 13.85 -1.10
N TYR A 38 -4.85 14.23 -0.02
CA TYR A 38 -6.01 13.49 0.48
C TYR A 38 -7.29 14.25 0.17
N GLU A 39 -8.28 13.56 -0.34
CA GLU A 39 -9.65 14.04 -0.54
C GLU A 39 -10.61 13.04 0.11
N GLY A 40 -11.36 13.47 1.11
CA GLY A 40 -12.25 12.56 1.82
C GLY A 40 -12.77 13.13 3.12
N GLU A 41 -13.28 12.24 3.96
CA GLU A 41 -13.78 12.56 5.29
C GLU A 41 -12.63 12.78 6.29
N TRP A 42 -12.82 13.76 7.16
CA TRP A 42 -11.91 14.16 8.23
C TRP A 42 -12.60 14.12 9.58
N GLU A 43 -11.87 13.72 10.59
CA GLU A 43 -12.24 13.85 11.99
C GLU A 43 -10.99 14.14 12.83
N GLY A 44 -11.03 15.17 13.68
CA GLY A 44 -9.90 15.49 14.56
C GLY A 44 -8.61 15.80 13.80
N SER A 45 -8.69 16.47 12.66
CA SER A 45 -7.55 16.76 11.77
C SER A 45 -6.87 15.53 11.15
N LYS A 46 -7.52 14.36 11.19
CA LYS A 46 -7.05 13.13 10.55
C LYS A 46 -8.05 12.64 9.50
N PRO A 47 -7.58 12.01 8.41
CA PRO A 47 -8.42 11.19 7.56
C PRO A 47 -9.22 10.17 8.37
N ASN A 48 -10.54 10.23 8.32
CA ASN A 48 -11.42 9.28 9.01
C ASN A 48 -12.75 9.18 8.27
N GLY A 49 -13.10 7.99 7.79
CA GLY A 49 -14.20 7.76 6.85
C GLY A 49 -13.69 7.42 5.45
N TYR A 50 -14.50 7.58 4.42
CA TYR A 50 -14.09 7.25 3.05
C TYR A 50 -13.28 8.39 2.42
N GLY A 51 -12.26 8.01 1.66
CA GLY A 51 -11.40 8.97 0.99
C GLY A 51 -10.53 8.38 -0.10
N THR A 52 -9.85 9.29 -0.79
CA THR A 52 -8.81 9.02 -1.78
C THR A 52 -7.54 9.73 -1.33
N TYR A 53 -6.48 8.97 -1.13
CA TYR A 53 -5.13 9.50 -0.98
C TYR A 53 -4.38 9.30 -2.29
N THR A 54 -3.74 10.36 -2.79
CA THR A 54 -2.93 10.36 -4.01
C THR A 54 -1.51 10.74 -3.60
N SER A 55 -0.57 9.82 -3.74
CA SER A 55 0.85 10.11 -3.52
C SER A 55 1.38 10.98 -4.65
N HIS A 56 2.31 11.89 -4.35
CA HIS A 56 3.02 12.68 -5.35
C HIS A 56 3.78 11.79 -6.37
N SER A 57 4.08 10.54 -6.00
CA SER A 57 4.71 9.52 -6.86
C SER A 57 3.75 8.91 -7.91
N GLY A 58 2.45 9.23 -7.83
CA GLY A 58 1.42 8.75 -8.74
C GLY A 58 0.58 7.59 -8.21
N GLY A 59 0.88 7.06 -7.02
CA GLY A 59 0.05 6.05 -6.37
C GLY A 59 -1.30 6.60 -5.93
N VAL A 60 -2.38 5.83 -6.09
CA VAL A 60 -3.76 6.20 -5.73
C VAL A 60 -4.35 5.15 -4.81
N TYR A 61 -4.87 5.59 -3.67
CA TYR A 61 -5.33 4.75 -2.57
C TYR A 61 -6.74 5.15 -2.18
N ARG A 62 -7.71 4.26 -2.39
CA ARG A 62 -9.14 4.53 -2.19
C ARG A 62 -9.72 3.53 -1.24
N GLY A 63 -10.41 4.00 -0.22
CA GLY A 63 -11.06 3.11 0.73
C GLY A 63 -11.44 3.83 2.00
N ARG A 64 -11.58 3.07 3.08
CA ARG A 64 -11.89 3.61 4.40
C ARG A 64 -10.60 3.96 5.12
N PHE A 65 -10.54 5.17 5.65
CA PHE A 65 -9.48 5.65 6.52
C PHE A 65 -9.97 5.62 7.96
N MET A 66 -9.09 5.21 8.87
CA MET A 66 -9.31 5.24 10.30
C MET A 66 -8.07 5.84 10.95
N ASN A 67 -8.23 6.98 11.64
CA ASN A 67 -7.13 7.69 12.31
C ASN A 67 -5.94 8.03 11.40
N GLY A 68 -6.17 8.28 10.11
CA GLY A 68 -5.12 8.58 9.14
C GLY A 68 -4.60 7.38 8.34
N SER A 69 -4.93 6.15 8.75
CA SER A 69 -4.49 4.94 8.07
C SER A 69 -5.57 4.36 7.16
N LEU A 70 -5.21 3.91 5.96
CA LEU A 70 -6.10 3.15 5.09
C LEU A 70 -6.33 1.75 5.68
N ASN A 71 -7.59 1.38 5.87
CA ASN A 71 -8.00 0.14 6.52
C ASN A 71 -9.30 -0.43 5.93
N GLY A 72 -9.50 -1.75 6.07
CA GLY A 72 -10.67 -2.45 5.55
C GLY A 72 -10.56 -2.66 4.04
N HIS A 73 -11.68 -2.68 3.32
CA HIS A 73 -11.64 -2.91 1.88
C HIS A 73 -11.18 -1.66 1.11
N ALA A 74 -10.18 -1.82 0.25
CA ALA A 74 -9.59 -0.73 -0.51
C ALA A 74 -9.23 -1.12 -1.96
N THR A 75 -9.10 -0.09 -2.80
CA THR A 75 -8.48 -0.16 -4.12
C THR A 75 -7.20 0.66 -4.10
N VAL A 76 -6.10 0.00 -4.43
CA VAL A 76 -4.76 0.59 -4.48
C VAL A 76 -4.25 0.49 -5.90
N GLN A 77 -3.74 1.59 -6.44
CA GLN A 77 -3.03 1.64 -7.70
C GLN A 77 -1.63 2.19 -7.46
N TRP A 78 -0.62 1.47 -7.91
CA TRP A 78 0.77 1.90 -7.82
C TRP A 78 1.22 2.63 -9.09
N GLY A 79 2.31 3.40 -8.97
CA GLY A 79 2.88 4.15 -10.10
C GLY A 79 3.39 3.25 -11.24
N ASP A 80 3.67 1.98 -10.98
CA ASP A 80 4.01 0.99 -12.02
C ASP A 80 2.79 0.51 -12.82
N GLY A 81 1.57 0.87 -12.41
CA GLY A 81 0.31 0.46 -13.02
C GLY A 81 -0.32 -0.78 -12.39
N SER A 82 0.32 -1.41 -11.41
CA SER A 82 -0.28 -2.49 -10.63
C SER A 82 -1.51 -1.99 -9.90
N VAL A 83 -2.51 -2.87 -9.72
CA VAL A 83 -3.75 -2.57 -9.02
C VAL A 83 -4.06 -3.68 -8.04
N TYR A 84 -4.33 -3.33 -6.78
CA TYR A 84 -4.82 -4.24 -5.76
C TYR A 84 -6.23 -3.86 -5.33
N VAL A 85 -7.08 -4.87 -5.18
CA VAL A 85 -8.43 -4.73 -4.63
C VAL A 85 -8.61 -5.81 -3.57
N GLY A 86 -8.82 -5.41 -2.32
CA GLY A 86 -8.88 -6.36 -1.22
C GLY A 86 -8.87 -5.69 0.14
N ASP A 87 -8.70 -6.49 1.18
CA ASP A 87 -8.55 -5.98 2.54
C ASP A 87 -7.16 -5.37 2.75
N VAL A 88 -7.12 -4.27 3.49
CA VAL A 88 -5.89 -3.61 3.88
C VAL A 88 -5.94 -3.26 5.37
N GLU A 89 -4.79 -3.27 6.01
CA GLU A 89 -4.59 -2.84 7.39
C GLU A 89 -3.34 -1.99 7.44
N ASP A 90 -3.46 -0.77 7.97
CA ASP A 90 -2.37 0.22 8.00
C ASP A 90 -1.60 0.34 6.68
N PHE A 91 -2.36 0.48 5.59
CA PHE A 91 -1.83 0.55 4.23
C PHE A 91 -1.11 -0.73 3.72
N CYS A 92 -1.09 -1.84 4.46
CA CYS A 92 -0.57 -3.11 3.97
C CYS A 92 -1.73 -3.99 3.48
N ALA A 93 -1.53 -4.75 2.40
CA ALA A 93 -2.49 -5.78 2.01
C ALA A 93 -2.65 -6.81 3.15
N SER A 94 -3.89 -7.13 3.47
CA SER A 94 -4.24 -8.10 4.51
C SER A 94 -5.46 -8.90 4.06
N GLY A 95 -5.84 -9.93 4.81
CA GLY A 95 -7.05 -10.70 4.52
C GLY A 95 -7.06 -11.29 3.10
N TYR A 96 -8.11 -11.03 2.33
CA TYR A 96 -8.22 -11.53 0.97
C TYR A 96 -8.17 -10.40 -0.05
N GLY A 97 -7.50 -10.63 -1.19
CA GLY A 97 -7.45 -9.63 -2.24
C GLY A 97 -6.99 -10.15 -3.59
N THR A 98 -7.08 -9.27 -4.58
CA THR A 98 -6.65 -9.49 -5.96
C THR A 98 -5.62 -8.43 -6.35
N LEU A 99 -4.42 -8.85 -6.74
CA LEU A 99 -3.37 -8.03 -7.35
C LEU A 99 -3.33 -8.30 -8.85
N THR A 100 -3.57 -7.27 -9.65
CA THR A 100 -3.38 -7.27 -11.09
C THR A 100 -2.14 -6.47 -11.45
N ARG A 101 -1.21 -7.09 -12.17
CA ARG A 101 0.01 -6.45 -12.66
C ARG A 101 -0.20 -5.85 -14.06
N PRO A 102 0.64 -4.89 -14.48
CA PRO A 102 0.55 -4.26 -15.81
C PRO A 102 0.73 -5.25 -16.97
N ASP A 103 1.45 -6.35 -16.75
CA ASP A 103 1.66 -7.41 -17.73
C ASP A 103 0.40 -8.28 -17.94
N GLY A 104 -0.65 -8.09 -17.14
CA GLY A 104 -1.89 -8.88 -17.15
C GLY A 104 -1.87 -10.06 -16.18
N THR A 105 -0.77 -10.28 -15.45
CA THR A 105 -0.70 -11.30 -14.41
C THR A 105 -1.62 -10.92 -13.26
N VAL A 106 -2.50 -11.83 -12.86
CA VAL A 106 -3.42 -11.68 -11.73
C VAL A 106 -2.99 -12.63 -10.62
N HIS A 107 -3.03 -12.20 -9.37
CA HIS A 107 -2.94 -13.04 -8.19
C HIS A 107 -4.12 -12.76 -7.27
N GLU A 108 -4.83 -13.79 -6.83
CA GLU A 108 -5.97 -13.71 -5.95
C GLU A 108 -5.77 -14.69 -4.79
N GLY A 109 -5.88 -14.22 -3.55
CA GLY A 109 -5.59 -15.08 -2.41
C GLY A 109 -5.47 -14.34 -1.09
N GLN A 110 -4.95 -15.05 -0.11
CA GLN A 110 -4.72 -14.53 1.23
C GLN A 110 -3.44 -13.71 1.31
N TYR A 111 -3.49 -12.59 2.04
CA TYR A 111 -2.39 -11.68 2.28
C TYR A 111 -2.21 -11.44 3.79
N SER A 112 -0.96 -11.31 4.21
CA SER A 112 -0.61 -10.90 5.56
C SER A 112 0.62 -10.02 5.51
N ASN A 113 0.55 -8.84 6.15
CA ASN A 113 1.59 -7.83 6.10
C ASN A 113 2.06 -7.63 4.66
N GLY A 114 1.16 -7.35 3.72
CA GLY A 114 1.52 -7.00 2.36
C GLY A 114 1.91 -8.11 1.39
N VAL A 115 2.26 -9.31 1.88
CA VAL A 115 2.67 -10.43 1.04
C VAL A 115 1.63 -11.55 1.00
N PRO A 116 1.58 -12.33 -0.10
CA PRO A 116 0.79 -13.56 -0.14
C PRO A 116 1.13 -14.50 1.02
N ASN A 117 0.12 -14.91 1.78
CA ASN A 117 0.28 -15.79 2.95
C ASN A 117 -1.01 -16.60 3.16
N GLY A 118 -0.96 -17.89 2.86
CA GLY A 118 -2.11 -18.80 2.79
C GLY A 118 -2.41 -19.23 1.36
N HIS A 119 -3.63 -19.71 1.14
CA HIS A 119 -4.07 -20.20 -0.17
C HIS A 119 -4.29 -19.05 -1.17
N GLY A 120 -3.91 -19.29 -2.42
CA GLY A 120 -4.18 -18.38 -3.52
C GLY A 120 -4.01 -19.02 -4.88
N TRP A 121 -4.40 -18.28 -5.91
CA TRP A 121 -4.12 -18.62 -7.30
C TRP A 121 -3.67 -17.40 -8.09
N GLY A 122 -2.87 -17.64 -9.12
CA GLY A 122 -2.52 -16.65 -10.11
C GLY A 122 -2.96 -17.07 -11.51
N THR A 123 -3.21 -16.09 -12.37
CA THR A 123 -3.39 -16.30 -13.81
C THR A 123 -2.34 -15.49 -14.53
N VAL A 124 -1.53 -16.16 -15.35
CA VAL A 124 -0.57 -15.48 -16.24
C VAL A 124 -1.24 -15.13 -17.57
N PRO A 125 -0.69 -14.20 -18.36
CA PRO A 125 -1.34 -13.69 -19.57
C PRO A 125 -1.65 -14.73 -20.65
N ASP A 126 -0.96 -15.88 -20.63
CA ASP A 126 -1.23 -17.00 -21.54
C ASP A 126 -2.49 -17.82 -21.17
N GLY A 127 -3.16 -17.47 -20.06
CA GLY A 127 -4.36 -18.12 -19.55
C GLY A 127 -4.09 -19.28 -18.59
N THR A 128 -2.83 -19.59 -18.29
CA THR A 128 -2.48 -20.62 -17.31
C THR A 128 -2.83 -20.15 -15.91
N ARG A 129 -3.65 -20.94 -15.20
CA ARG A 129 -4.00 -20.75 -13.79
C ARG A 129 -3.07 -21.58 -12.92
N ILE A 130 -2.41 -20.96 -11.95
CA ILE A 130 -1.52 -21.61 -10.98
C ILE A 130 -2.14 -21.47 -9.60
N GLU A 131 -2.35 -22.56 -8.89
CA GLU A 131 -2.98 -22.56 -7.55
C GLU A 131 -2.06 -23.22 -6.52
N GLY A 132 -2.05 -22.72 -5.29
CA GLY A 132 -1.39 -23.38 -4.17
C GLY A 132 -1.30 -22.53 -2.91
N GLU A 133 -0.39 -22.90 -2.02
CA GLU A 133 -0.17 -22.25 -0.73
C GLU A 133 1.05 -21.33 -0.78
N PHE A 134 0.99 -20.22 -0.06
CA PHE A 134 2.06 -19.24 0.06
C PHE A 134 2.42 -19.03 1.54
N LYS A 135 3.70 -18.83 1.81
CA LYS A 135 4.18 -18.43 3.12
C LYS A 135 5.25 -17.37 2.95
N ASP A 136 5.05 -16.21 3.58
CA ASP A 136 5.96 -15.07 3.53
C ASP A 136 6.28 -14.66 2.07
N GLY A 137 5.24 -14.62 1.23
CA GLY A 137 5.33 -14.27 -0.19
C GLY A 137 5.87 -15.38 -1.11
N LYS A 138 6.26 -16.54 -0.57
CA LYS A 138 6.88 -17.63 -1.34
C LYS A 138 5.93 -18.82 -1.47
N PRO A 139 5.84 -19.46 -2.66
CA PRO A 139 5.11 -20.73 -2.80
C PRO A 139 5.63 -21.77 -1.82
N CYS A 140 4.72 -22.44 -1.12
CA CYS A 140 5.04 -23.46 -0.13
C CYS A 140 4.25 -24.74 -0.40
N GLY A 141 4.95 -25.84 -0.67
CA GLY A 141 4.31 -27.13 -0.91
C GLY A 141 3.94 -27.36 -2.38
N ARG A 142 2.75 -27.94 -2.59
CA ARG A 142 2.28 -28.41 -3.90
C ARG A 142 1.56 -27.28 -4.62
N MET A 143 2.06 -26.92 -5.80
CA MET A 143 1.39 -25.99 -6.71
C MET A 143 0.77 -26.78 -7.86
N VAL A 144 -0.34 -26.29 -8.40
CA VAL A 144 -1.07 -26.93 -9.52
C VAL A 144 -1.25 -25.89 -10.62
N ALA A 145 -0.64 -26.14 -11.78
CA ALA A 145 -0.82 -25.33 -12.98
C ALA A 145 -1.85 -25.98 -13.90
N THR A 146 -2.83 -25.22 -14.37
CA THR A 146 -3.84 -25.64 -15.34
C THR A 146 -3.77 -24.68 -16.52
N ASP A 147 -3.41 -25.18 -17.70
CA ASP A 147 -3.34 -24.34 -18.89
C ASP A 147 -4.74 -24.02 -19.47
N ALA A 148 -4.79 -23.16 -20.49
CA ALA A 148 -6.04 -22.76 -21.15
C ALA A 148 -6.81 -23.93 -21.80
N MET A 149 -6.18 -25.10 -21.99
CA MET A 149 -6.79 -26.31 -22.53
C MET A 149 -7.26 -27.27 -21.42
N GLY A 150 -7.07 -26.89 -20.15
CA GLY A 150 -7.43 -27.70 -18.98
C GLY A 150 -6.41 -28.78 -18.63
N ARG A 151 -5.20 -28.76 -19.21
CA ARG A 151 -4.14 -29.72 -18.85
C ARG A 151 -3.54 -29.32 -17.51
N VAL A 152 -3.54 -30.27 -16.58
CA VAL A 152 -3.06 -30.08 -15.21
C VAL A 152 -1.62 -30.57 -15.08
N THR A 153 -0.76 -29.74 -14.50
CA THR A 153 0.63 -30.04 -14.17
C THR A 153 0.87 -29.72 -12.70
N GLU A 154 1.47 -30.66 -11.97
CA GLU A 154 1.92 -30.43 -10.61
C GLU A 154 3.30 -29.78 -10.61
N VAL A 155 3.44 -28.68 -9.86
CA VAL A 155 4.68 -27.93 -9.71
C VAL A 155 5.10 -28.04 -8.25
N CYS A 156 6.15 -28.81 -7.98
CA CYS A 156 6.70 -28.96 -6.64
C CYS A 156 7.70 -27.85 -6.36
N CYS A 157 7.49 -27.05 -5.31
CA CYS A 157 8.48 -26.08 -4.85
C CYS A 157 9.39 -26.72 -3.77
N GLY A 158 10.61 -27.08 -4.20
CA GLY A 158 11.79 -27.52 -3.41
C GLY A 158 13.07 -27.32 -4.26
N ASP A 159 14.26 -27.72 -3.78
CA ASP A 159 15.61 -27.59 -4.40
C ASP A 159 15.79 -28.28 -5.78
N VAL A 160 14.77 -28.31 -6.62
CA VAL A 160 14.86 -28.78 -7.99
C VAL A 160 15.04 -27.55 -8.85
N LYS A 161 16.22 -27.45 -9.49
CA LYS A 161 16.48 -26.55 -10.62
C LYS A 161 15.27 -26.59 -11.53
N MET A 162 14.46 -25.55 -11.48
CA MET A 162 13.34 -25.35 -12.38
C MET A 162 13.92 -25.37 -13.80
N SER A 163 13.79 -26.49 -14.51
CA SER A 163 14.10 -26.54 -15.93
C SER A 163 12.94 -25.89 -16.66
N PHE A 164 12.86 -24.57 -16.52
CA PHE A 164 12.06 -23.71 -17.36
C PHE A 164 12.61 -23.85 -18.78
N THR A 165 11.98 -24.66 -19.61
CA THR A 165 12.03 -24.36 -21.04
C THR A 165 11.10 -23.17 -21.23
N SER A 166 11.61 -21.98 -20.88
CA SER A 166 11.13 -20.66 -21.25
C SER A 166 9.68 -20.32 -20.87
N ILE A 167 9.39 -20.15 -19.57
CA ILE A 167 8.56 -19.00 -19.17
C ILE A 167 9.55 -17.91 -18.80
N LYS A 168 9.89 -17.07 -19.78
CA LYS A 168 10.65 -15.86 -19.52
C LYS A 168 9.71 -14.85 -18.88
N THR A 169 9.63 -14.82 -17.55
CA THR A 169 9.33 -13.57 -16.87
C THR A 169 10.60 -12.72 -16.90
N GLU A 170 10.87 -12.09 -18.05
CA GLU A 170 11.79 -10.96 -18.07
C GLU A 170 11.15 -9.85 -17.23
N GLY A 171 11.64 -9.64 -16.01
CA GLY A 171 11.26 -8.50 -15.17
C GLY A 171 10.47 -8.80 -13.89
N GLY A 172 10.46 -10.03 -13.37
CA GLY A 172 9.94 -10.28 -12.03
C GLY A 172 10.83 -9.63 -10.96
N ARG A 173 10.54 -8.37 -10.57
CA ARG A 173 11.14 -7.78 -9.37
C ARG A 173 10.70 -8.61 -8.16
N GLU A 174 11.68 -9.06 -7.39
CA GLU A 174 11.44 -9.57 -6.04
C GLU A 174 10.90 -8.37 -5.26
N LEU A 175 9.67 -8.46 -4.74
CA LEU A 175 9.13 -7.41 -3.88
C LEU A 175 10.06 -7.35 -2.67
N SER A 176 10.87 -6.30 -2.56
CA SER A 176 11.73 -6.10 -1.40
C SER A 176 10.85 -5.90 -0.17
N GLU A 177 11.32 -6.31 1.00
CA GLU A 177 10.61 -6.13 2.29
C GLU A 177 10.17 -4.67 2.54
N ASP A 178 10.84 -3.70 1.88
CA ASP A 178 10.53 -2.27 1.90
C ASP A 178 9.39 -1.84 0.94
N GLU A 179 8.84 -2.74 0.12
CA GLU A 179 7.69 -2.51 -0.79
C GLU A 179 6.41 -3.23 -0.31
N VAL A 180 6.51 -3.91 0.83
CA VAL A 180 5.50 -4.82 1.35
C VAL A 180 4.35 -4.05 2.01
N CYS A 181 4.63 -2.89 2.58
CA CYS A 181 3.62 -1.96 3.07
C CYS A 181 3.64 -0.69 2.26
N ILE A 182 2.46 -0.16 1.93
CA ILE A 182 2.35 1.10 1.19
C ILE A 182 2.73 2.24 2.17
N GLY A 183 3.98 2.69 2.13
CA GLY A 183 4.46 3.79 2.98
C GLY A 183 5.93 4.08 2.84
#